data_AF-A0A132P975-F1
#
_entry.id   AF-A0A132P975-F1
#
_cell.length_a   1.000
_cell.length_b   1.000
_cell.length_c   1.000
_cell.angle_alpha   90.00
_cell.angle_beta   90.00
_cell.angle_gamma   90.00
#
_symmetry.space_group_name_H-M   'P 1'
#
loop_
_entity.id
_entity.type
_entity.pdbx_description
1 polymer ?
#
loop_
_entity_poly.entity_id
_entity_poly.type
_entity_poly.pdbx_seq_one_letter_code
_entity_poly.pdbx_strand_id
1 'polypeptide(L)' 'MISVKGLGDEIFEVMMNKAQQDIQEKILTAASYGQTSCTVCSKGFTPSFLAALESEGVSNIQCEDGSVKLFWEF' A
#
# COMPACT_ATOMS: atom_id res chain seq x y z
N MET A 1 -36.61 5.45 -2.89
CA MET A 1 -35.27 6.02 -2.59
C MET A 1 -34.67 5.17 -1.47
N ILE A 2 -33.88 4.15 -1.81
CA ILE A 2 -33.23 3.30 -0.81
C ILE A 2 -32.05 4.12 -0.29
N SER A 3 -32.13 4.56 0.97
CA SER A 3 -31.03 5.25 1.64
C SER A 3 -29.95 4.23 1.97
N VAL A 4 -29.02 4.03 1.04
CA VAL A 4 -27.90 3.10 1.12
C VAL A 4 -26.80 3.66 2.04
N LYS A 5 -27.11 3.87 3.32
CA LYS A 5 -26.17 4.47 4.29
C LYS A 5 -25.12 3.49 4.85
N GLY A 6 -25.00 2.27 4.29
CA GLY A 6 -24.06 1.24 4.77
C GLY A 6 -23.12 0.65 3.70
N LEU A 7 -23.53 0.59 2.43
CA LEU A 7 -22.67 0.02 1.38
C LEU A 7 -21.46 0.90 1.06
N GLY A 8 -21.53 2.20 1.33
CA GLY A 8 -20.42 3.13 1.06
C GLY A 8 -19.18 2.82 1.89
N ASP A 9 -19.37 2.48 3.16
CA ASP A 9 -18.28 2.20 4.10
C ASP A 9 -17.69 0.81 3.81
N GLU A 10 -18.52 -0.20 3.56
CA GLU A 10 -18.07 -1.55 3.18
C GLU A 10 -17.28 -1.54 1.86
N ILE A 11 -17.77 -0.81 0.84
CA ILE A 11 -17.08 -0.70 -0.45
C ILE A 11 -15.75 0.06 -0.29
N PHE A 12 -15.72 1.10 0.56
CA PHE A 12 -14.50 1.85 0.84
C PHE A 12 -13.44 0.96 1.52
N GLU A 13 -13.83 0.18 2.52
CA GLU A 13 -12.94 -0.78 3.18
C GLU A 13 -12.41 -1.85 2.21
N VAL A 14 -13.27 -2.39 1.34
CA VAL A 14 -12.85 -3.37 0.32
C VAL A 14 -11.86 -2.74 -0.66
N MET A 15 -12.11 -1.51 -1.12
CA MET A 15 -11.19 -0.80 -2.01
C MET A 15 -9.85 -0.48 -1.33
N MET A 16 -9.87 -0.13 -0.03
CA MET A 16 -8.65 0.13 0.73
C MET A 16 -7.81 -1.13 0.90
N ASN A 17 -8.43 -2.25 1.27
CA ASN A 17 -7.76 -3.55 1.37
C ASN A 17 -7.16 -3.98 0.03
N LYS A 18 -7.91 -3.81 -1.06
CA LYS A 18 -7.39 -4.10 -2.42
C LYS A 18 -6.15 -3.25 -2.74
N ALA A 19 -6.20 -1.95 -2.45
CA ALA A 19 -5.09 -1.04 -2.70
C ALA A 19 -3.83 -1.40 -1.89
N GLN A 20 -3.99 -1.90 -0.67
CA GLN A 20 -2.89 -2.39 0.18
C GLN A 20 -2.32 -3.72 -0.33
N GLN A 21 -3.19 -4.65 -0.74
CA GLN A 21 -2.76 -5.91 -1.34
C GLN A 21 -1.97 -5.67 -2.63
N ASP A 22 -2.40 -4.73 -3.48
CA ASP A 22 -1.67 -4.38 -4.72
C ASP A 22 -0.26 -3.83 -4.43
N ILE A 23 -0.08 -3.11 -3.31
CA ILE A 23 1.24 -2.65 -2.86
C ILE A 23 2.11 -3.84 -2.45
N GLN A 24 1.56 -4.77 -1.64
CA GLN A 24 2.29 -5.97 -1.21
C GLN A 24 2.72 -6.84 -2.39
N GLU A 25 1.82 -7.08 -3.35
CA GLU A 25 2.14 -7.84 -4.56
C GLU A 25 3.26 -7.18 -5.37
N LYS A 26 3.28 -5.84 -5.45
CA LYS A 26 4.38 -5.10 -6.09
C LYS A 26 5.71 -5.26 -5.36
N ILE A 27 5.72 -5.21 -4.02
CA ILE A 27 6.92 -5.45 -3.21
C ILE A 27 7.44 -6.87 -3.47
N LEU A 28 6.58 -7.89 -3.35
CA LEU A 28 6.96 -9.29 -3.55
C LEU A 28 7.47 -9.55 -4.97
N THR A 29 6.81 -8.97 -5.97
CA THR A 29 7.24 -9.08 -7.37
C THR A 29 8.62 -8.45 -7.56
N ALA A 30 8.84 -7.22 -7.06
CA ALA A 30 10.14 -6.55 -7.12
C ALA A 30 11.24 -7.37 -6.41
N ALA A 31 10.95 -7.88 -5.21
CA ALA A 31 11.85 -8.73 -4.44
C ALA A 31 12.20 -10.03 -5.20
N SER A 32 11.22 -10.66 -5.84
CA SER A 32 11.45 -11.87 -6.68
C SER A 32 12.35 -11.62 -7.88
N TYR A 33 12.38 -10.38 -8.39
CA TYR A 33 13.30 -9.95 -9.44
C TYR A 33 14.67 -9.49 -8.89
N GLY A 34 14.92 -9.65 -7.58
CA GLY A 34 16.17 -9.25 -6.94
C GLY A 34 16.27 -7.74 -6.67
N GLN A 35 15.15 -7.01 -6.74
CA GLN A 35 15.12 -5.59 -6.40
C GLN A 35 14.94 -5.40 -4.88
N THR A 36 15.55 -4.35 -4.37
CA THR A 36 15.46 -3.91 -2.96
C THR A 36 14.63 -2.64 -2.78
N SER A 37 14.02 -2.15 -3.86
CA SER A 37 13.13 -0.98 -3.78
C SER A 37 12.11 -0.98 -4.91
N CYS A 38 10.96 -0.37 -4.64
CA CYS A 38 9.94 -0.08 -5.64
C CYS A 38 9.26 1.26 -5.33
N THR A 39 8.75 1.94 -6.37
CA THR A 39 7.97 3.17 -6.20
C THR A 39 6.53 2.90 -6.58
N VAL A 40 5.61 3.23 -5.69
CA VAL A 40 4.18 2.98 -5.88
C VAL A 40 3.41 4.25 -5.60
N CYS A 41 2.50 4.60 -6.49
CA CYS A 41 1.50 5.63 -6.27
C CYS A 41 0.18 4.93 -5.93
N SER A 42 -0.25 5.03 -4.67
CA SER A 42 -1.47 4.37 -4.19
C SER A 42 -2.10 5.15 -3.05
N LYS A 43 -3.42 5.11 -2.95
CA LYS A 43 -4.16 5.63 -1.78
C LYS A 43 -4.15 4.67 -0.59
N GLY A 44 -3.61 3.46 -0.77
CA GLY A 44 -3.52 2.42 0.25
C GLY A 44 -2.48 2.68 1.35
N PHE A 45 -1.65 3.72 1.21
CA PHE A 45 -0.63 4.11 2.20
C PHE A 45 -1.24 4.78 3.42
N THR A 46 -1.98 4.00 4.20
CA THR A 46 -2.44 4.43 5.52
C THR A 46 -1.28 4.40 6.52
N PRO A 47 -1.28 5.25 7.55
CA PRO A 47 -0.24 5.21 8.59
C PRO A 47 -0.08 3.84 9.26
N SER A 48 -1.19 3.13 9.48
CA SER A 48 -1.20 1.77 10.03
C SER A 48 -0.50 0.77 9.10
N PHE A 49 -0.72 0.87 7.80
CA PHE A 49 -0.10 0.00 6.81
C PHE A 49 1.40 0.29 6.65
N LEU A 50 1.79 1.57 6.65
CA LEU A 50 3.20 1.96 6.63
C LEU A 50 3.96 1.46 7.87
N ALA A 51 3.34 1.55 9.06
CA ALA A 51 3.93 1.01 10.29
C ALA A 51 4.06 -0.52 10.25
N ALA A 52 3.08 -1.23 9.66
CA ALA A 52 3.18 -2.68 9.46
C ALA A 52 4.32 -3.04 8.49
N LEU A 53 4.46 -2.30 7.38
CA LEU A 53 5.57 -2.47 6.45
C LEU A 53 6.93 -2.24 7.12
N GLU A 54 7.05 -1.21 7.95
CA GLU A 54 8.27 -0.93 8.71
C GLU A 54 8.62 -2.05 9.69
N SER A 55 7.61 -2.64 10.35
CA SER A 55 7.78 -3.81 11.22
C SER A 55 8.27 -5.06 10.47
N GLU A 56 7.95 -5.18 9.18
CA GLU A 56 8.44 -6.25 8.29
C GLU A 56 9.81 -5.91 7.65
N GLY A 57 10.41 -4.77 8.01
CA GLY A 57 11.71 -4.34 7.47
C GLY A 57 11.63 -3.55 6.16
N VAL A 58 10.42 -3.13 5.75
CA VAL A 58 10.21 -2.29 4.57
C VAL A 58 10.10 -0.83 4.98
N SER A 59 11.15 -0.06 4.70
CA SER A 59 11.17 1.38 4.90
C SER A 59 10.47 2.12 3.75
N ASN A 60 9.99 3.33 4.04
CA ASN A 60 9.24 4.14 3.06
C ASN A 60 9.68 5.62 3.10
N ILE A 61 9.67 6.26 1.93
CA ILE A 61 9.88 7.71 1.76
C ILE A 61 8.77 8.24 0.85
N GLN A 62 8.09 9.31 1.28
CA GLN A 62 7.18 10.06 0.42
C GLN A 62 7.96 10.91 -0.58
N CYS A 63 7.58 10.80 -1.85
CA CYS A 63 8.11 11.60 -2.94
C CYS A 63 7.25 12.87 -3.14
N GLU A 64 7.84 13.91 -3.71
CA GLU A 64 7.17 15.19 -3.98
C GLU A 64 6.00 15.07 -4.99
N ASP A 65 6.00 14.02 -5.82
CA ASP A 65 4.95 13.72 -6.78
C ASP A 65 3.73 12.98 -6.17
N GLY A 66 3.76 12.73 -4.85
CA GLY A 66 2.73 11.99 -4.13
C GLY A 66 2.86 10.46 -4.25
N SER A 67 3.93 9.96 -4.87
CA SER A 67 4.28 8.54 -4.80
C SER A 67 5.01 8.21 -3.50
N VAL A 68 5.05 6.93 -3.15
CA VAL A 68 5.84 6.42 -2.02
C VAL A 68 6.88 5.47 -2.56
N LYS A 69 8.14 5.75 -2.25
CA LYS A 69 9.26 4.84 -2.49
C LYS A 69 9.43 3.91 -1.31
N LEU A 70 9.33 2.62 -1.57
CA LEU A 70 9.51 1.53 -0.62
C LEU A 70 10.89 0.90 -0.86
N PHE A 71 11.58 0.54 0.21
CA PHE A 71 12.89 -0.12 0.14
C PHE A 71 13.13 -1.03 1.34
N TRP A 72 13.85 -2.12 1.10
CA TRP A 72 14.13 -3.18 2.06
C TRP A 72 15.54 -3.74 1.82
N GLU A 73 16.13 -4.33 2.85
CA GLU A 73 17.43 -5.00 2.74
C GLU A 73 17.24 -6.52 2.55
N PHE A 74 18.15 -7.17 1.83
CA PHE A 74 18.18 -8.62 1.64
C PHE A 74 18.84 -9.33 2.83
#